data_AF-A0AAE1Z0T8-F1
#
_entry.id   AF-A0AAE1Z0T8-F1
#
_cell.length_a   1.000
_cell.length_b   1.000
_cell.length_c   1.000
_cell.angle_alpha   90.00
_cell.angle_beta   90.00
_cell.angle_gamma   90.00
#
_symmetry.space_group_name_H-M   'P 1'
#
loop_
_entity.id
_entity.type
_entity.pdbx_description
1 polymer ?
#
loop_
_entity_poly.entity_id
_entity_poly.type
_entity_poly.pdbx_seq_one_letter_code
_entity_poly.pdbx_strand_id
1 'polypeptide(L)'
;MKTMSVVVTAIFLATPLCLNYVAEAINYNQLRLMAAKHNMTCILVFGDSSVDPGNNNYLSTPSKSNFLPYGEDFYSGHPSGRFSNGRLATDFIAEAFGYTDLVRAFLDPTITRKDMLHGVSFASAASGYDEFTANLSNVMSISKQLDYFRHYKIRIRNLVGTKESEEIVGNALLILSMGTNDFLVNYYVEPTRSRQYNIQRYQNYLISCMKTAIKNMHALGARKVMVVGVPPFGCMPLVRTLRDDIKCDA
;
A
#
# COMPACT_ATOMS: atom_id res chain seq x y z
N MET A 1 -24.91 -12.82 -7.37
CA MET A 1 -23.84 -11.80 -7.50
C MET A 1 -23.89 -10.89 -6.28
N LYS A 2 -22.91 -10.97 -5.36
CA LYS A 2 -22.81 -10.02 -4.24
C LYS A 2 -22.05 -8.79 -4.73
N THR A 3 -22.66 -7.62 -4.57
CA THR A 3 -22.16 -6.32 -5.03
C THR A 3 -20.87 -5.95 -4.28
N MET A 4 -19.86 -5.46 -5.01
CA MET A 4 -18.62 -4.95 -4.41
C MET A 4 -18.86 -3.52 -3.91
N SER A 5 -18.74 -3.31 -2.60
CA SER A 5 -18.73 -1.97 -2.03
C SER A 5 -17.32 -1.41 -2.15
N VAL A 6 -17.05 -0.62 -3.20
CA VAL A 6 -15.87 0.24 -3.22
C VAL A 6 -16.19 1.41 -2.32
N VAL A 7 -15.71 1.37 -1.07
CA VAL A 7 -15.77 2.54 -0.20
C VAL A 7 -14.61 3.44 -0.61
N VAL A 8 -14.89 4.36 -1.52
CA VAL A 8 -14.02 5.53 -1.72
C VAL A 8 -14.28 6.44 -0.53
N THR A 9 -13.57 6.21 0.58
CA THR A 9 -13.49 7.21 1.64
C THR A 9 -12.55 8.30 1.13
N ALA A 10 -13.11 9.23 0.36
CA ALA A 10 -12.43 10.49 0.16
C ALA A 10 -12.49 11.21 1.51
N ILE A 11 -11.35 11.29 2.20
CA ILE A 11 -11.21 12.18 3.35
C ILE A 11 -11.18 13.60 2.77
N PHE A 12 -12.36 14.10 2.38
CA PHE A 12 -12.60 15.51 2.14
C PHE A 12 -13.56 15.96 3.24
N LEU A 13 -13.02 16.56 4.28
CA LEU A 13 -13.79 17.50 5.09
C LEU A 13 -13.68 18.88 4.42
N ALA A 14 -14.82 19.55 4.35
CA ALA A 14 -15.15 20.70 3.53
C ALA A 14 -14.14 21.87 3.54
N THR A 15 -14.01 22.55 2.40
CA THR A 15 -13.42 23.90 2.25
C THR A 15 -14.45 25.00 2.61
N PRO A 16 -14.11 26.30 2.77
CA PRO A 16 -12.82 26.99 2.59
C PRO A 16 -12.41 27.97 3.72
N LEU A 17 -11.19 28.50 3.58
CA LEU A 17 -10.57 29.63 4.30
C LEU A 17 -10.01 29.39 5.71
N CYS A 18 -8.76 29.86 5.82
CA CYS A 18 -7.93 29.97 7.01
C CYS A 18 -7.21 28.68 7.43
N LEU A 19 -5.91 28.67 7.07
CA LEU A 19 -4.80 28.04 7.77
C LEU A 19 -5.19 27.29 9.05
N ASN A 20 -5.23 25.96 8.97
CA ASN A 20 -4.83 25.01 10.01
C ASN A 20 -5.05 23.60 9.43
N TYR A 21 -4.02 23.04 8.78
CA TYR A 21 -3.94 21.59 8.55
C TYR A 21 -3.76 20.92 9.91
N VAL A 22 -4.81 20.88 10.72
CA VAL A 22 -4.87 19.92 11.82
C VAL A 22 -5.09 18.59 11.13
N ALA A 23 -4.05 17.76 11.07
CA ALA A 23 -4.24 16.34 10.86
C ALA A 23 -5.21 15.89 11.97
N GLU A 24 -6.48 15.67 11.62
CA GLU A 24 -7.38 15.02 12.57
C GLU A 24 -6.72 13.69 12.94
N ALA A 25 -6.32 13.57 14.21
CA ALA A 25 -5.70 12.36 14.70
C ALA A 25 -6.63 11.18 14.38
N ILE A 26 -6.05 10.08 13.90
CA ILE A 26 -6.81 8.86 13.61
C ILE A 26 -7.64 8.53 14.84
N ASN A 27 -8.97 8.58 14.72
CA ASN A 27 -9.85 8.21 15.82
C ASN A 27 -9.91 6.68 15.89
N TYR A 28 -9.06 6.11 16.74
CA TYR A 28 -8.95 4.66 16.94
C TYR A 28 -10.29 4.02 17.31
N ASN A 29 -11.08 4.69 18.16
CA ASN A 29 -12.39 4.19 18.56
C ASN A 29 -13.35 4.11 17.37
N GLN A 30 -13.37 5.13 16.52
CA GLN A 30 -14.22 5.14 15.33
C GLN A 30 -13.80 4.07 14.32
N LEU A 31 -12.50 3.88 14.09
CA LEU A 31 -12.00 2.82 13.21
C LEU A 31 -12.31 1.43 13.79
N ARG A 32 -12.19 1.23 15.10
CA ARG A 32 -12.55 -0.03 15.76
C ARG A 32 -14.03 -0.33 15.65
N LEU A 33 -14.89 0.67 15.86
CA LEU A 33 -16.33 0.54 15.67
C LEU A 33 -16.69 0.24 14.22
N MET A 34 -16.01 0.86 13.26
CA MET A 34 -16.17 0.55 11.83
C MET A 34 -15.75 -0.90 11.54
N ALA A 35 -14.60 -1.33 12.04
CA ALA A 35 -14.09 -2.68 11.87
C ALA A 35 -15.09 -3.72 12.41
N ALA A 36 -15.61 -3.51 13.62
CA ALA A 36 -16.63 -4.37 14.21
C ALA A 36 -17.93 -4.36 13.39
N LYS A 37 -18.45 -3.18 13.03
CA LYS A 37 -19.70 -3.02 12.25
C LYS A 37 -19.64 -3.75 10.91
N HIS A 38 -18.49 -3.73 10.25
CA HIS A 38 -18.30 -4.34 8.94
C HIS A 38 -17.66 -5.73 9.01
N ASN A 39 -17.54 -6.32 10.20
CA ASN A 39 -16.90 -7.61 10.44
C ASN A 39 -15.54 -7.70 9.73
N MET A 40 -14.67 -6.70 9.89
CA MET A 40 -13.33 -6.71 9.32
C MET A 40 -12.47 -7.74 10.05
N THR A 41 -11.87 -8.66 9.31
CA THR A 41 -11.09 -9.79 9.83
C THR A 41 -9.60 -9.53 9.85
N CYS A 42 -9.07 -8.95 8.77
CA CYS A 42 -7.66 -8.67 8.62
C CYS A 42 -7.41 -7.49 7.67
N ILE A 43 -6.16 -7.04 7.64
CA ILE A 43 -5.69 -6.04 6.69
C ILE A 43 -4.69 -6.69 5.73
N LEU A 44 -4.92 -6.49 4.44
CA LEU A 44 -4.06 -6.98 3.37
C LEU A 44 -3.59 -5.81 2.52
N VAL A 45 -2.28 -5.60 2.45
CA VAL A 45 -1.70 -4.37 1.93
C VAL A 45 -1.00 -4.62 0.60
N PHE A 46 -1.26 -3.76 -0.38
CA PHE A 46 -0.64 -3.73 -1.70
C PHE A 46 -0.14 -2.31 -1.94
N GLY A 47 1.04 -2.16 -2.54
CA GLY A 47 1.57 -0.82 -2.69
C GLY A 47 3.04 -0.73 -3.01
N ASP A 48 3.55 0.46 -2.75
CA ASP A 48 4.95 0.83 -2.88
C ASP A 48 5.61 1.05 -1.50
N SER A 49 6.66 1.87 -1.45
CA SER A 49 7.44 2.18 -0.25
C SER A 49 6.60 2.79 0.87
N SER A 50 5.50 3.47 0.52
CA SER A 50 4.60 4.08 1.50
C SER A 50 3.95 3.07 2.45
N VAL A 51 3.88 1.80 2.04
CA VAL A 51 3.19 0.73 2.77
C VAL A 51 3.97 -0.61 2.77
N ASP A 52 5.27 -0.58 2.43
CA ASP A 52 6.17 -1.73 2.46
C ASP A 52 6.84 -1.88 3.84
N PRO A 53 6.50 -2.92 4.62
CA PRO A 53 7.11 -3.17 5.92
C PRO A 53 8.47 -3.88 5.86
N GLY A 54 9.01 -4.14 4.68
CA GLY A 54 10.32 -4.77 4.49
C GLY A 54 10.35 -5.96 3.52
N ASN A 55 9.36 -6.11 2.62
CA ASN A 55 9.41 -7.15 1.58
C ASN A 55 10.65 -6.99 0.70
N ASN A 56 11.03 -5.74 0.38
CA ASN A 56 12.20 -5.47 -0.44
C ASN A 56 13.53 -5.95 0.16
N ASN A 57 13.60 -6.24 1.47
CA ASN A 57 14.79 -6.83 2.08
C ASN A 57 15.16 -8.18 1.44
N TYR A 58 14.14 -8.91 1.01
CA TYR A 58 14.24 -10.27 0.46
C TYR A 58 14.35 -10.29 -1.08
N LEU A 59 14.54 -9.12 -1.71
CA LEU A 59 14.71 -8.96 -3.15
C LEU A 59 16.15 -8.54 -3.48
N SER A 60 16.61 -8.85 -4.69
CA SER A 60 17.86 -8.31 -5.24
C SER A 60 17.59 -6.97 -5.93
N THR A 61 17.51 -5.90 -5.13
CA THR A 61 17.16 -4.55 -5.56
C THR A 61 17.90 -3.50 -4.73
N PRO A 62 18.23 -2.32 -5.28
CA PRO A 62 18.72 -1.18 -4.50
C PRO A 62 17.62 -0.53 -3.65
N SER A 63 16.34 -0.81 -3.92
CA SER A 63 15.20 -0.18 -3.23
C SER A 63 14.95 -0.79 -1.85
N LYS A 64 15.90 -0.61 -0.92
CA LYS A 64 15.82 -1.10 0.47
C LYS A 64 15.91 0.06 1.47
N SER A 65 15.43 -0.19 2.68
CA SER A 65 15.48 0.73 3.83
C SER A 65 15.82 -0.02 5.12
N ASN A 66 16.67 -1.05 4.99
CA ASN A 66 17.20 -1.85 6.10
C ASN A 66 18.56 -1.33 6.57
N PHE A 67 18.75 -0.01 6.53
CA PHE A 67 19.95 0.69 6.98
C PHE A 67 19.56 2.05 7.61
N LEU A 68 20.43 2.62 8.43
CA LEU A 68 20.19 3.93 9.05
C LEU A 68 20.11 5.05 7.99
N PRO A 69 19.24 6.07 8.16
CA PRO A 69 18.50 6.41 9.38
C PRO A 69 17.12 5.72 9.51
N TYR A 70 16.73 4.83 8.60
CA TYR A 70 15.43 4.16 8.67
C TYR A 70 15.28 3.35 9.96
N GLY A 71 14.08 3.36 10.55
CA GLY A 71 13.79 2.62 11.78
C GLY A 71 14.37 3.19 13.07
N GLU A 72 14.93 4.41 13.08
CA GLU A 72 15.49 5.05 14.28
C GLU A 72 14.47 5.14 15.45
N ASP A 73 13.21 5.46 15.14
CA ASP A 73 12.10 5.54 16.10
C ASP A 73 11.29 4.22 16.20
N PHE A 74 11.71 3.16 15.49
CA PHE A 74 10.94 1.93 15.39
C PHE A 74 11.31 0.95 16.51
N TYR A 75 10.52 0.92 17.60
CA TYR A 75 10.57 -0.02 18.75
C TYR A 75 11.98 -0.42 19.24
N SER A 76 12.67 -1.29 18.51
CA SER A 76 14.04 -1.71 18.77
C SER A 76 15.10 -0.71 18.31
N GLY A 77 14.73 0.38 17.62
CA GLY A 77 15.67 1.31 16.99
C GLY A 77 16.44 0.69 15.81
N HIS A 78 15.93 -0.40 15.22
CA HIS A 78 16.60 -1.12 14.13
C HIS A 78 15.85 -0.93 12.79
N PRO A 79 16.58 -0.71 11.69
CA PRO A 79 15.99 -0.61 10.36
C PRO A 79 15.25 -1.89 9.94
N SER A 80 13.92 -1.83 9.87
CA SER A 80 13.11 -3.01 9.51
C SER A 80 12.94 -3.20 7.99
N GLY A 81 13.41 -2.26 7.16
CA GLY A 81 12.99 -2.17 5.76
C GLY A 81 11.70 -1.36 5.53
N ARG A 82 11.25 -0.61 6.55
CA ARG A 82 10.20 0.41 6.40
C ARG A 82 10.86 1.69 5.89
N PHE A 83 10.26 2.33 4.88
CA PHE A 83 10.70 3.64 4.37
C PHE A 83 10.22 4.77 5.28
N SER A 84 10.48 4.64 6.58
CA SER A 84 10.11 5.54 7.66
C SER A 84 11.08 5.36 8.83
N ASN A 85 11.17 6.34 9.72
CA ASN A 85 11.87 6.18 10.99
C ASN A 85 11.10 5.28 11.96
N GLY A 86 9.80 5.08 11.73
CA GLY A 86 8.93 4.32 12.62
C GLY A 86 7.94 3.44 11.89
N ARG A 87 6.77 3.30 12.51
CA ARG A 87 5.61 2.56 11.97
C ARG A 87 5.07 3.21 10.70
N LEU A 88 4.45 2.40 9.85
CA LEU A 88 3.73 2.86 8.67
C LEU A 88 2.28 3.19 9.01
N ALA A 89 1.61 4.01 8.18
CA ALA A 89 0.19 4.31 8.35
C ALA A 89 -0.68 3.05 8.50
N THR A 90 -0.34 1.98 7.77
CA THR A 90 -1.01 0.67 7.84
C THR A 90 -0.85 -0.02 9.18
N ASP A 91 0.26 0.19 9.90
CA ASP A 91 0.46 -0.34 11.26
C ASP A 91 -0.53 0.32 12.24
N PHE A 92 -0.74 1.64 12.14
CA PHE A 92 -1.71 2.37 12.97
C PHE A 92 -3.16 1.97 12.66
N ILE A 93 -3.51 1.73 11.39
CA ILE A 93 -4.83 1.22 11.01
C ILE A 93 -5.05 -0.20 11.59
N ALA A 94 -4.03 -1.06 11.52
CA ALA A 94 -4.11 -2.41 12.07
C ALA A 94 -4.32 -2.40 13.60
N GLU A 95 -3.60 -1.53 14.30
CA GLU A 95 -3.73 -1.38 15.75
C GLU A 95 -5.13 -0.86 16.14
N ALA A 96 -5.66 0.09 15.37
CA ALA A 96 -7.02 0.58 15.56
C ALA A 96 -8.05 -0.55 15.39
N PHE A 97 -7.86 -1.47 14.44
CA PHE A 97 -8.71 -2.66 14.28
C PHE A 97 -8.62 -3.59 15.51
N GLY A 98 -7.48 -3.61 16.20
CA GLY A 98 -7.29 -4.31 17.48
C GLY A 98 -6.79 -5.76 17.36
N TYR A 99 -6.43 -6.22 16.17
CA TYR A 99 -5.99 -7.61 15.94
C TYR A 99 -4.46 -7.76 15.86
N THR A 100 -3.78 -6.74 15.35
CA THR A 100 -2.31 -6.66 15.29
C THR A 100 -1.88 -5.21 15.34
N ASP A 101 -0.73 -4.97 15.94
CA ASP A 101 -0.06 -3.69 16.12
C ASP A 101 0.92 -3.39 14.97
N LEU A 102 1.30 -4.42 14.21
CA LEU A 102 2.18 -4.34 13.05
C LEU A 102 1.65 -5.18 11.88
N VAL A 103 1.79 -4.64 10.67
CA VAL A 103 1.62 -5.37 9.43
C VAL A 103 2.98 -5.94 9.01
N ARG A 104 3.06 -7.25 8.80
CA ARG A 104 4.32 -7.94 8.44
C ARG A 104 4.49 -8.05 6.93
N ALA A 105 5.75 -8.09 6.51
CA ALA A 105 6.12 -8.41 5.13
C ALA A 105 5.78 -9.87 4.83
N PHE A 106 5.07 -10.15 3.73
CA PHE A 106 4.74 -11.51 3.34
C PHE A 106 5.98 -12.38 3.05
N LEU A 107 7.06 -11.75 2.59
CA LEU A 107 8.33 -12.41 2.29
C LEU A 107 9.19 -12.66 3.53
N ASP A 108 8.83 -12.11 4.69
CA ASP A 108 9.55 -12.35 5.93
C ASP A 108 9.41 -13.82 6.37
N PRO A 109 10.51 -14.60 6.45
CA PRO A 109 10.45 -15.99 6.86
C PRO A 109 10.05 -16.17 8.33
N THR A 110 10.08 -15.10 9.13
CA THR A 110 9.71 -15.11 10.55
C THR A 110 8.23 -14.83 10.78
N ILE A 111 7.43 -14.63 9.72
CA ILE A 111 5.99 -14.35 9.81
C ILE A 111 5.25 -15.45 10.59
N THR A 112 4.47 -15.05 11.58
CA THR A 112 3.77 -15.99 12.47
C THR A 112 2.37 -16.33 11.94
N ARG A 113 1.75 -17.36 12.55
CA ARG A 113 0.33 -17.66 12.31
C ARG A 113 -0.57 -16.46 12.62
N LYS A 114 -0.29 -15.71 13.68
CA LYS A 114 -1.09 -14.53 14.06
C LYS A 114 -1.02 -13.44 13.00
N ASP A 115 0.18 -13.17 12.48
CA ASP A 115 0.40 -12.19 11.41
C ASP A 115 -0.38 -12.58 10.15
N MET A 116 -0.25 -13.84 9.74
CA MET A 116 -0.95 -14.41 8.59
C MET A 116 -2.48 -14.34 8.69
N LEU A 117 -3.06 -14.30 9.90
CA LEU A 117 -4.51 -14.22 10.08
C LEU A 117 -5.04 -12.79 10.18
N HIS A 118 -4.20 -11.80 10.50
CA HIS A 118 -4.68 -10.46 10.88
C HIS A 118 -4.04 -9.30 10.10
N GLY A 119 -2.81 -9.44 9.57
CA GLY A 119 -2.12 -8.32 8.92
C GLY A 119 -0.90 -8.71 8.11
N VAL A 120 -0.99 -8.63 6.78
CA VAL A 120 0.11 -8.95 5.87
C VAL A 120 0.20 -7.92 4.74
N SER A 121 1.43 -7.52 4.38
CA SER A 121 1.71 -6.68 3.23
C SER A 121 2.40 -7.45 2.12
N PHE A 122 1.89 -7.27 0.90
CA PHE A 122 2.48 -7.68 -0.37
C PHE A 122 3.17 -6.50 -1.08
N ALA A 123 3.18 -5.31 -0.47
CA ALA A 123 3.75 -4.11 -1.07
C ALA A 123 5.26 -4.25 -1.33
N SER A 124 5.75 -3.47 -2.29
CA SER A 124 7.17 -3.47 -2.67
C SER A 124 7.60 -2.07 -3.03
N ALA A 125 8.59 -1.54 -2.31
CA ALA A 125 9.14 -0.23 -2.62
C ALA A 125 9.57 -0.09 -4.09
N ALA A 126 9.42 1.12 -4.62
CA ALA A 126 9.58 1.47 -6.04
C ALA A 126 8.55 0.86 -7.02
N SER A 127 7.55 0.09 -6.55
CA SER A 127 6.47 -0.39 -7.40
C SER A 127 5.50 0.73 -7.81
N GLY A 128 4.74 0.48 -8.88
CA GLY A 128 3.62 1.29 -9.34
C GLY A 128 2.53 0.43 -9.99
N TYR A 129 1.52 1.07 -10.56
CA TYR A 129 0.48 0.40 -11.34
C TYR A 129 0.97 0.00 -12.74
N ASP A 130 1.97 0.68 -13.29
CA ASP A 130 2.63 0.28 -14.52
C ASP A 130 3.71 -0.76 -14.21
N GLU A 131 3.59 -1.95 -14.80
CA GLU A 131 4.56 -3.05 -14.64
C GLU A 131 5.98 -2.60 -15.03
N PHE A 132 6.09 -1.67 -15.99
CA PHE A 132 7.39 -1.11 -16.38
C PHE A 132 8.09 -0.39 -15.23
N THR A 133 7.34 0.32 -14.37
CA THR A 133 7.89 1.02 -13.20
C THR A 133 8.62 0.05 -12.27
N ALA A 134 8.00 -1.10 -11.96
CA ALA A 134 8.62 -2.11 -11.10
C ALA A 134 9.85 -2.77 -11.75
N ASN A 135 9.83 -2.96 -13.07
CA ASN A 135 10.94 -3.57 -13.80
C ASN A 135 12.21 -2.72 -13.77
N LEU A 136 12.10 -1.38 -13.77
CA LEU A 136 13.26 -0.48 -13.72
C LEU A 136 14.13 -0.70 -12.47
N SER A 137 13.53 -1.10 -11.34
CA SER A 137 14.23 -1.30 -10.07
C SER A 137 14.29 -2.77 -9.62
N ASN A 138 13.86 -3.70 -10.47
CA ASN A 138 13.77 -5.13 -10.18
C ASN A 138 13.01 -5.42 -8.86
N VAL A 139 11.82 -4.82 -8.71
CA VAL A 139 10.95 -4.94 -7.52
C VAL A 139 9.64 -5.66 -7.87
N MET A 140 8.79 -5.96 -6.89
CA MET A 140 7.54 -6.69 -7.15
C MET A 140 6.50 -5.76 -7.78
N SER A 141 6.17 -6.01 -9.04
CA SER A 141 5.05 -5.36 -9.71
C SER A 141 3.70 -5.74 -9.10
N ILE A 142 2.65 -4.96 -9.38
CA ILE A 142 1.31 -5.25 -8.87
C ILE A 142 0.81 -6.66 -9.25
N SER A 143 1.18 -7.19 -10.43
CA SER A 143 0.89 -8.57 -10.79
C SER A 143 1.59 -9.57 -9.87
N LYS A 144 2.86 -9.31 -9.51
CA LYS A 144 3.60 -10.15 -8.56
C LYS A 144 3.03 -10.04 -7.14
N GLN A 145 2.58 -8.87 -6.71
CA GLN A 145 1.90 -8.69 -5.43
C GLN A 145 0.58 -9.51 -5.39
N LEU A 146 -0.17 -9.54 -6.49
CA LEU A 146 -1.37 -10.39 -6.63
C LEU A 146 -1.06 -11.89 -6.61
N ASP A 147 0.07 -12.32 -7.19
CA ASP A 147 0.52 -13.72 -7.06
C ASP A 147 0.81 -14.09 -5.61
N TYR A 148 1.47 -13.21 -4.86
CA TYR A 148 1.67 -13.44 -3.44
C TYR A 148 0.36 -13.44 -2.64
N PHE A 149 -0.63 -12.67 -3.05
CA PHE A 149 -1.97 -12.80 -2.48
C PHE A 149 -2.61 -14.17 -2.76
N ARG A 150 -2.42 -14.74 -3.95
CA ARG A 150 -2.85 -16.13 -4.24
C ARG A 150 -2.12 -17.14 -3.33
N HIS A 151 -0.82 -16.97 -3.13
CA HIS A 151 -0.03 -17.83 -2.23
C HIS A 151 -0.48 -17.69 -0.78
N TYR A 152 -0.74 -16.47 -0.32
CA TYR A 152 -1.32 -16.18 0.98
C TYR A 152 -2.62 -16.95 1.18
N LYS A 153 -3.55 -16.91 0.20
CA LYS A 153 -4.82 -17.66 0.27
C LYS A 153 -4.61 -19.16 0.46
N ILE A 154 -3.64 -19.75 -0.24
CA ILE A 154 -3.30 -21.17 -0.07
C ILE A 154 -2.78 -21.43 1.35
N ARG A 155 -1.88 -20.57 1.86
CA ARG A 155 -1.32 -20.70 3.21
C ARG A 155 -2.41 -20.61 4.29
N ILE A 156 -3.28 -19.60 4.24
CA ILE A 156 -4.34 -19.45 5.26
C ILE A 156 -5.36 -20.59 5.17
N ARG A 157 -5.69 -21.08 3.97
CA ARG A 157 -6.55 -22.26 3.81
C ARG A 157 -5.97 -23.50 4.50
N ASN A 158 -4.66 -23.69 4.45
CA ASN A 158 -4.00 -24.79 5.14
C ASN A 158 -3.97 -24.59 6.67
N LEU A 159 -4.00 -23.34 7.15
CA LEU A 159 -3.96 -23.01 8.58
C LEU A 159 -5.32 -23.13 9.28
N VAL A 160 -6.41 -22.77 8.58
CA VAL A 160 -7.76 -22.66 9.18
C VAL A 160 -8.86 -23.41 8.42
N GLY A 161 -8.52 -24.04 7.30
CA GLY A 161 -9.49 -24.72 6.43
C GLY A 161 -10.19 -23.77 5.45
N THR A 162 -10.89 -24.36 4.48
CA THR A 162 -11.49 -23.63 3.34
C THR A 162 -12.50 -22.58 3.78
N LYS A 163 -13.50 -22.97 4.58
CA LYS A 163 -14.60 -22.09 4.98
C LYS A 163 -14.09 -20.85 5.72
N GLU A 164 -13.27 -21.04 6.75
CA GLU A 164 -12.73 -19.93 7.55
C GLU A 164 -11.79 -19.05 6.70
N SER A 165 -10.97 -19.64 5.83
CA SER A 165 -10.09 -18.85 4.94
C SER A 165 -10.87 -17.96 3.96
N GLU A 166 -12.00 -18.44 3.45
CA GLU A 166 -12.88 -17.65 2.58
C GLU A 166 -13.59 -16.54 3.35
N GLU A 167 -14.01 -16.79 4.59
CA GLU A 167 -14.57 -15.79 5.49
C GLU A 167 -13.55 -14.70 5.83
N ILE A 168 -12.29 -15.08 6.14
CA ILE A 168 -11.20 -14.12 6.38
C ILE A 168 -10.99 -13.23 5.16
N VAL A 169 -10.83 -13.80 3.97
CA VAL A 169 -10.56 -13.00 2.75
C VAL A 169 -11.77 -12.16 2.33
N GLY A 170 -12.98 -12.72 2.44
CA GLY A 170 -14.21 -12.01 2.11
C GLY A 170 -14.49 -10.82 3.00
N ASN A 171 -13.89 -10.82 4.19
CA ASN A 171 -14.04 -9.78 5.19
C ASN A 171 -12.82 -8.88 5.39
N ALA A 172 -11.69 -9.18 4.74
CA ALA A 172 -10.47 -8.39 4.82
C ALA A 172 -10.66 -6.98 4.24
N LEU A 173 -9.97 -6.00 4.82
CA LEU A 173 -9.73 -4.71 4.20
C LEU A 173 -8.46 -4.78 3.36
N LEU A 174 -8.60 -4.65 2.04
CA LEU A 174 -7.46 -4.50 1.15
C LEU A 174 -7.11 -3.02 1.02
N ILE A 175 -5.85 -2.65 1.26
CA ILE A 175 -5.36 -1.28 1.12
C ILE A 175 -4.41 -1.24 -0.07
N LEU A 176 -4.69 -0.36 -1.04
CA LEU A 176 -3.85 -0.12 -2.22
C LEU A 176 -3.25 1.27 -2.12
N SER A 177 -1.92 1.36 -2.06
CA SER A 177 -1.19 2.64 -2.02
C SER A 177 0.05 2.58 -2.91
N MET A 178 -0.11 3.05 -4.15
CA MET A 178 0.97 3.18 -5.12
C MET A 178 0.55 4.18 -6.22
N GLY A 179 1.50 4.59 -7.05
CA GLY A 179 1.24 5.44 -8.23
C GLY A 179 2.21 6.60 -8.35
N THR A 180 2.81 7.05 -7.24
CA THR A 180 3.82 8.11 -7.24
C THR A 180 5.03 7.73 -8.10
N ASN A 181 5.49 6.48 -8.01
CA ASN A 181 6.64 6.00 -8.79
C ASN A 181 6.37 5.94 -10.30
N ASP A 182 5.12 5.71 -10.72
CA ASP A 182 4.75 5.71 -12.14
C ASP A 182 5.01 7.09 -12.78
N PHE A 183 4.75 8.17 -12.04
CA PHE A 183 5.07 9.51 -12.50
C PHE A 183 6.55 9.84 -12.29
N LEU A 184 7.04 9.67 -11.06
CA LEU A 184 8.37 10.12 -10.68
C LEU A 184 9.46 9.41 -11.48
N VAL A 185 9.49 8.09 -11.42
CA VAL A 185 10.55 7.28 -12.01
C VAL A 185 10.32 7.12 -13.50
N ASN A 186 9.10 6.77 -13.90
CA ASN A 186 8.81 6.28 -15.25
C ASN A 186 8.25 7.35 -16.21
N TYR A 187 7.73 8.48 -15.73
CA TYR A 187 7.23 9.56 -16.59
C TYR A 187 8.19 10.75 -16.67
N TYR A 188 8.77 11.15 -15.52
CA TYR A 188 9.61 12.34 -15.42
C TYR A 188 11.12 12.05 -15.49
N VAL A 189 11.62 11.04 -14.77
CA VAL A 189 13.07 10.73 -14.74
C VAL A 189 13.49 9.88 -15.94
N GLU A 190 12.81 8.75 -16.18
CA GLU A 190 13.01 7.91 -17.35
C GLU A 190 11.95 8.29 -18.41
N PRO A 191 12.29 9.03 -19.48
CA PRO A 191 11.30 9.65 -20.36
C PRO A 191 10.65 8.66 -21.36
N THR A 192 10.67 7.37 -21.06
CA THR A 192 10.08 6.34 -21.92
C THR A 192 8.55 6.52 -22.01
N ARG A 193 7.84 6.75 -20.91
CA ARG A 193 6.37 6.93 -20.95
C ARG A 193 5.94 8.31 -21.39
N SER A 194 6.70 9.37 -21.10
CA SER A 194 6.39 10.72 -21.59
C SER A 194 6.50 10.85 -23.11
N ARG A 195 7.29 10.00 -23.78
CA ARG A 195 7.30 9.88 -25.26
C ARG A 195 6.09 9.14 -25.83
N GLN A 196 5.42 8.29 -25.05
CA GLN A 196 4.28 7.48 -25.49
C GLN A 196 2.93 8.10 -25.13
N TYR A 197 2.87 8.81 -24.01
CA TYR A 197 1.65 9.33 -23.43
C TYR A 197 1.84 10.78 -23.01
N ASN A 198 0.85 11.63 -23.28
CA ASN A 198 0.68 12.85 -22.50
C ASN A 198 0.14 12.49 -21.09
N ILE A 199 0.20 13.45 -20.15
CA ILE A 199 -0.14 13.21 -18.75
C ILE A 199 -1.55 12.62 -18.59
N GLN A 200 -2.55 13.19 -19.27
CA GLN A 200 -3.93 12.73 -19.19
C GLN A 200 -4.09 11.28 -19.69
N ARG A 201 -3.44 10.92 -20.79
CA ARG A 201 -3.45 9.54 -21.31
C ARG A 201 -2.73 8.57 -20.38
N TYR A 202 -1.64 9.01 -19.74
CA TYR A 202 -0.92 8.18 -18.79
C TYR A 202 -1.73 7.95 -17.51
N GLN A 203 -2.40 8.98 -16.98
CA GLN A 203 -3.36 8.84 -15.87
C GLN A 203 -4.46 7.82 -16.20
N ASN A 204 -5.07 7.92 -17.39
CA ASN A 204 -6.09 6.96 -17.83
C ASN A 204 -5.54 5.53 -17.94
N TYR A 205 -4.30 5.37 -18.41
CA TYR A 205 -3.62 4.09 -18.45
C TYR A 205 -3.41 3.50 -17.06
N LEU A 206 -2.88 4.28 -16.10
CA LEU A 206 -2.69 3.82 -14.72
C LEU A 206 -4.01 3.46 -14.03
N ILE A 207 -5.07 4.24 -14.24
CA ILE A 207 -6.42 3.93 -13.76
C ILE A 207 -6.92 2.60 -14.33
N SER A 208 -6.60 2.29 -15.60
CA SER A 208 -6.96 1.01 -16.21
C SER A 208 -6.21 -0.18 -15.59
N CYS A 209 -4.92 -0.01 -15.26
CA CYS A 209 -4.13 -1.00 -14.53
C CYS A 209 -4.69 -1.22 -13.12
N MET A 210 -4.94 -0.14 -12.37
CA MET A 210 -5.56 -0.20 -11.04
C MET A 210 -6.92 -0.91 -11.07
N LYS A 211 -7.80 -0.55 -12.03
CA LYS A 211 -9.09 -1.21 -12.23
C LYS A 211 -8.94 -2.70 -12.48
N THR A 212 -7.93 -3.10 -13.25
CA THR A 212 -7.64 -4.51 -13.55
C THR A 212 -7.16 -5.25 -12.29
N ALA A 213 -6.28 -4.64 -11.50
CA ALA A 213 -5.84 -5.21 -10.23
C ALA A 213 -7.00 -5.40 -9.25
N ILE A 214 -7.87 -4.40 -9.09
CA ILE A 214 -9.07 -4.48 -8.22
C ILE A 214 -10.02 -5.60 -8.69
N LYS A 215 -10.23 -5.74 -10.01
CA LYS A 215 -11.02 -6.86 -10.57
C LYS A 215 -10.41 -8.22 -10.21
N ASN A 216 -9.08 -8.35 -10.30
CA ASN A 216 -8.39 -9.58 -9.94
C ASN A 216 -8.48 -9.87 -8.43
N MET A 217 -8.33 -8.85 -7.57
CA MET A 217 -8.54 -8.98 -6.12
C MET A 217 -9.97 -9.44 -5.81
N HIS A 218 -10.96 -8.86 -6.48
CA HIS A 218 -12.36 -9.24 -6.32
C HIS A 218 -12.64 -10.69 -6.76
N ALA A 219 -12.05 -11.12 -7.89
CA ALA A 219 -12.10 -12.50 -8.35
C ALA A 219 -11.46 -13.47 -7.34
N LEU A 220 -10.46 -13.00 -6.59
CA LEU A 220 -9.84 -13.73 -5.48
C LEU A 220 -10.61 -13.63 -4.15
N GLY A 221 -11.78 -13.01 -4.12
CA GLY A 221 -12.66 -13.00 -2.95
C GLY A 221 -12.65 -11.70 -2.15
N ALA A 222 -11.80 -10.72 -2.48
CA ALA A 222 -11.80 -9.43 -1.80
C ALA A 222 -13.13 -8.69 -2.00
N ARG A 223 -13.64 -8.03 -0.96
CA ARG A 223 -14.91 -7.28 -1.01
C ARG A 223 -14.81 -5.84 -0.54
N LYS A 224 -13.77 -5.50 0.22
CA LYS A 224 -13.56 -4.19 0.82
C LYS A 224 -12.17 -3.71 0.40
N VAL A 225 -12.13 -2.67 -0.42
CA VAL A 225 -10.90 -2.13 -1.00
C VAL A 225 -10.85 -0.65 -0.69
N MET A 226 -9.78 -0.22 -0.04
CA MET A 226 -9.40 1.17 0.16
C MET A 226 -8.30 1.51 -0.83
N VAL A 227 -8.51 2.56 -1.63
CA VAL A 227 -7.52 3.07 -2.58
C VAL A 227 -7.01 4.41 -2.05
N VAL A 228 -5.71 4.51 -1.83
CA VAL A 228 -5.04 5.74 -1.44
C VAL A 228 -4.71 6.53 -2.71
N GLY A 229 -5.10 7.81 -2.74
CA GLY A 229 -4.77 8.70 -3.84
C GLY A 229 -3.26 8.99 -3.91
N VAL A 230 -2.79 9.39 -5.10
CA VAL A 230 -1.41 9.86 -5.25
C VAL A 230 -1.30 11.24 -4.59
N PRO A 231 -0.44 11.42 -3.57
CA PRO A 231 -0.28 12.71 -2.91
C PRO A 231 0.40 13.72 -3.86
N PRO A 232 0.29 15.04 -3.60
CA PRO A 232 1.08 16.04 -4.29
C PRO A 232 2.59 15.80 -4.05
N PHE A 233 3.23 15.10 -4.98
CA PHE A 233 4.64 14.68 -4.83
C PHE A 233 5.62 15.75 -5.32
N GLY A 234 5.15 16.86 -5.89
CA GLY A 234 5.99 18.01 -6.28
C GLY A 234 6.80 18.59 -5.11
N CYS A 235 6.27 18.52 -3.89
CA CYS A 235 6.97 18.96 -2.68
C CYS A 235 8.04 17.98 -2.17
N MET A 236 8.11 16.75 -2.70
CA MET A 236 9.06 15.76 -2.19
C MET A 236 10.49 16.29 -2.37
N PRO A 237 11.36 16.21 -1.34
CA PRO A 237 12.73 16.74 -1.44
C PRO A 237 13.48 16.25 -2.68
N LEU A 238 13.34 14.96 -3.04
CA LEU A 238 13.91 14.39 -4.25
C LEU A 238 13.43 15.09 -5.53
N VAL A 239 12.12 15.37 -5.64
CA VAL A 239 11.53 16.02 -6.81
C VAL A 239 12.03 17.46 -6.93
N ARG A 240 12.10 18.18 -5.81
CA ARG A 240 12.61 19.55 -5.76
C ARG A 240 14.07 19.63 -6.20
N THR A 241 14.90 18.70 -5.72
CA THR A 241 16.31 18.60 -6.12
C THR A 241 16.45 18.32 -7.62
N LEU A 242 15.59 17.46 -8.19
CA LEU A 242 15.67 17.11 -9.62
C LEU A 242 15.13 18.21 -10.54
N ARG A 243 14.16 19.00 -10.10
CA ARG A 243 13.50 20.03 -10.91
C ARG A 243 14.07 21.44 -10.73
N ASP A 244 14.88 21.67 -9.71
CA ASP A 244 15.38 23.00 -9.32
C ASP A 244 14.23 24.02 -9.10
N ASP A 245 13.10 23.54 -8.58
CA ASP A 245 11.90 24.34 -8.34
C ASP A 245 11.63 24.54 -6.84
N ILE A 246 11.20 25.75 -6.50
CA ILE A 246 10.84 26.20 -5.16
C ILE A 246 9.34 26.03 -4.89
N LYS A 247 8.52 25.87 -5.95
CA LYS A 247 7.07 25.69 -5.87
C LYS A 247 6.70 24.22 -5.84
N CYS A 248 5.69 23.91 -5.04
CA CYS A 248 5.02 22.62 -5.11
C CYS A 248 3.91 22.67 -6.16
N ASP A 249 3.83 21.64 -7.00
CA ASP A 249 2.63 21.39 -7.79
C ASP A 249 1.45 21.10 -6.83
N ALA A 250 0.30 21.72 -7.08
CA ALA A 250 -0.94 21.53 -6.31
C ALA A 250 -1.71 20.28 -6.74
#